data_AF-A0A5K0VUM8-F1
#
_entry.id   AF-A0A5K0VUM8-F1
#
_cell.length_a   1.000
_cell.length_b   1.000
_cell.length_c   1.000
_cell.angle_alpha   90.00
_cell.angle_beta   90.00
_cell.angle_gamma   90.00
#
_symmetry.space_group_name_H-M   'P 1'
#
loop_
_entity.id
_entity.type
_entity.pdbx_description
1 polymer ?
#
loop_
_entity_poly.entity_id
_entity_poly.type
_entity_poly.pdbx_seq_one_letter_code
_entity_poly.pdbx_strand_id
1 'polypeptide(L)' 'EIPGVPKIKDKYNPATWMLEATSIAAEVRLQMDFAEYYRSSSLC' A
#
# COMPACT_ATOMS: atom_id res chain seq x y z
N GLU A 1 -10.33 0.46 8.82
CA GLU A 1 -9.39 1.35 8.09
C GLU A 1 -8.00 0.78 8.24
N ILE A 2 -7.15 0.84 7.20
CA ILE A 2 -5.77 0.34 7.30
C ILE A 2 -4.88 1.51 7.73
N PRO A 3 -4.25 1.45 8.92
CA PRO A 3 -3.40 2.55 9.41
C PRO A 3 -2.28 2.88 8.42
N GLY A 4 -2.09 4.16 8.13
CA GLY A 4 -1.01 4.66 7.26
C GLY A 4 -1.26 4.53 5.75
N VAL A 5 -2.35 3.87 5.33
CA VAL A 5 -2.78 3.83 3.93
C VAL A 5 -3.83 4.93 3.69
N PRO A 6 -3.60 5.84 2.72
CA PRO A 6 -4.57 6.89 2.41
C PRO A 6 -5.85 6.26 1.87
N LYS A 7 -7.02 6.81 2.22
CA LYS A 7 -8.30 6.37 1.66
C LYS A 7 -8.43 6.81 0.20
N ILE A 8 -9.08 5.98 -0.62
CA ILE A 8 -9.59 6.44 -1.93
C ILE A 8 -10.58 7.59 -1.69
N LYS A 9 -10.37 8.69 -2.42
CA LYS A 9 -11.31 9.82 -2.45
C LYS A 9 -12.41 9.55 -3.47
N ASP A 10 -13.59 10.11 -3.24
CA ASP A 10 -14.68 10.04 -4.22
C ASP A 10 -14.23 10.62 -5.58
N LYS A 11 -14.62 9.94 -6.67
CA LYS A 11 -14.22 10.26 -8.06
C LYS A 11 -12.71 10.21 -8.34
N TYR A 12 -11.91 9.61 -7.46
CA TYR A 12 -10.48 9.40 -7.71
C TYR A 12 -10.22 8.10 -8.47
N ASN A 13 -9.22 8.08 -9.35
CA ASN A 13 -8.90 6.90 -10.15
C ASN A 13 -8.32 5.79 -9.25
N PRO A 14 -8.97 4.61 -9.14
CA PRO A 14 -8.49 3.53 -8.29
C PRO A 14 -7.10 3.01 -8.68
N ALA A 15 -6.77 3.04 -9.98
CA ALA A 15 -5.46 2.59 -10.46
C ALA A 15 -4.35 3.53 -9.99
N THR A 16 -4.57 4.85 -10.07
CA THR A 16 -3.62 5.85 -9.55
C THR A 16 -3.44 5.69 -8.04
N TRP A 17 -4.55 5.46 -7.31
CA TRP A 17 -4.47 5.26 -5.86
C TRP A 17 -3.65 4.03 -5.49
N MET A 18 -3.86 2.91 -6.19
CA MET A 18 -3.07 1.69 -5.96
C MET A 18 -1.58 1.96 -6.17
N LEU A 19 -1.20 2.66 -7.25
CA LEU A 19 0.19 3.01 -7.51
C LEU A 19 0.82 3.84 -6.38
N GLU A 20 0.08 4.81 -5.83
CA GLU A 20 0.54 5.62 -4.71
C GLU A 20 0.63 4.80 -3.41
N ALA A 21 -0.39 3.97 -3.15
CA ALA A 21 -0.51 3.16 -1.94
C ALA A 21 0.54 2.03 -1.87
N THR A 22 0.95 1.48 -3.01
CA THR A 22 1.97 0.42 -3.11
C THR A 22 3.33 0.94 -3.60
N SER A 23 3.58 2.25 -3.51
CA SER A 23 4.85 2.86 -3.92
C SER A 23 5.97 2.64 -2.89
N ILE A 24 7.22 2.73 -3.34
CA ILE A 24 8.40 2.74 -2.44
C ILE A 24 8.30 3.85 -1.39
N ALA A 25 7.76 5.01 -1.76
CA ALA A 25 7.53 6.10 -0.80
C ALA A 25 6.54 5.70 0.29
N ALA A 26 5.52 4.89 -0.03
CA ALA A 26 4.59 4.34 0.96
C ALA A 26 5.29 3.31 1.87
N GLU A 27 6.11 2.42 1.31
CA GLU A 27 6.93 1.46 2.07
C GLU A 27 7.82 2.17 3.11
N VAL A 28 8.55 3.22 2.70
CA VAL A 28 9.41 4.00 3.60
C VAL A 28 8.59 4.70 4.69
N ARG A 29 7.44 5.29 4.35
CA ARG A 29 6.56 5.95 5.33
C ARG A 29 5.98 4.97 6.34
N LEU A 30 5.68 3.74 5.91
CA LEU A 30 5.13 2.67 6.74
C LEU A 30 6.21 1.85 7.46
N GLN A 31 7.48 2.05 7.10
CA GLN A 31 8.62 1.23 7.56
C GLN A 31 8.39 -0.26 7.29
N MET A 32 7.93 -0.60 6.09
CA MET A 32 7.54 -1.96 5.69
C MET A 32 8.02 -2.26 4.27
N ASP A 33 8.57 -3.45 4.04
CA ASP A 33 8.81 -4.01 2.71
C ASP A 33 7.62 -4.92 2.34
N PHE A 34 6.86 -4.55 1.30
CA PHE A 34 5.67 -5.30 0.93
C PHE A 34 5.99 -6.68 0.37
N ALA A 35 7.13 -6.85 -0.30
CA ALA A 35 7.53 -8.13 -0.88
C ALA A 35 7.98 -9.11 0.20
N GLU A 36 8.73 -8.64 1.20
CA GLU A 36 9.08 -9.43 2.39
C GLU A 36 7.82 -9.79 3.18
N TYR A 37 6.94 -8.81 3.41
CA TYR A 37 5.69 -9.03 4.12
C TYR A 37 4.81 -10.08 3.42
N TYR A 38 4.64 -10.00 2.11
CA TYR A 38 3.91 -11.00 1.32
C TYR A 38 4.54 -12.39 1.45
N ARG A 39 5.87 -12.51 1.30
CA ARG A 39 6.61 -13.77 1.45
C ARG A 39 6.45 -14.40 2.84
N SER A 40 6.34 -13.59 3.89
CA SER A 40 6.15 -14.06 5.27
C SER A 40 4.70 -14.43 5.60
N SER A 41 3.74 -14.10 4.73
CA SER A 41 2.32 -14.33 4.94
C SER A 41 1.86 -15.71 4.46
N SER A 42 0.68 -16.15 4.91
CA SER A 42 0.04 -17.38 4.42
C SER A 42 -0.51 -17.29 2.99
N LEU A 43 -0.27 -16.18 2.29
CA LEU A 43 -0.73 -15.92 0.93
C LEU A 43 0.34 -16.25 -0.14
N CYS A 44 1.55 -16.56 0.31
CA CYS A 44 2.65 -17.02 -0.54
C CYS A 44 2.56 -18.54 -0.78
#